data_AF-A0A4Q5PQY5-F1
#
_entry.id   AF-A0A4Q5PQY5-F1
#
_cell.length_a   1.000
_cell.length_b   1.000
_cell.length_c   1.000
_cell.angle_alpha   90.00
_cell.angle_beta   90.00
_cell.angle_gamma   90.00
#
_symmetry.space_group_name_H-M   'P 1'
#
loop_
_entity.id
_entity.type
_entity.pdbx_description
1 polymer ?
#
loop_
_entity_poly.entity_id
_entity_poly.type
_entity_poly.pdbx_seq_one_letter_code
_entity_poly.pdbx_strand_id
1 'polypeptide(L)'
;MRQASRAEGALDRLCKFIEALIAFGLGAMVLLVFGNVVLRYGFNSGITMTEEVSRWLFIWGTFLGAVVALREHGHLGVDMVVSKLPPAGKKACLVASHFLMLFIVGLLFKGGLDQTRLNWDVQAPTTGISMAVIHIPTLVFSVLATVILLFDLWKILTGRLSDDELVMVQESEESVQLRQVLADAESPSRSPA
;
A
#
# COMPACT_ATOMS: atom_id res chain seq x y z
N MET A 1 -12.46 13.77 -22.84
CA MET A 1 -12.32 14.47 -21.54
C MET A 1 -13.21 13.88 -20.44
N ARG A 2 -14.51 13.61 -20.69
CA ARG A 2 -15.43 13.04 -19.67
C ARG A 2 -15.14 11.59 -19.21
N GLN A 3 -14.48 10.76 -20.01
CA GLN A 3 -14.21 9.36 -19.65
C GLN A 3 -13.02 9.21 -18.68
N ALA A 4 -11.93 9.95 -18.91
CA ALA A 4 -10.76 9.94 -18.02
C ALA A 4 -11.10 10.48 -16.62
N SER A 5 -11.88 11.58 -16.54
CA SER A 5 -12.32 12.14 -15.26
C SER A 5 -13.26 11.20 -14.49
N ARG A 6 -14.04 10.37 -15.20
CA ARG A 6 -14.94 9.39 -14.56
C ARG A 6 -14.17 8.18 -14.02
N ALA A 7 -13.09 7.79 -14.70
CA ALA A 7 -12.21 6.70 -14.27
C ALA A 7 -11.37 7.12 -13.04
N GLU A 8 -10.81 8.33 -13.03
CA GLU A 8 -10.10 8.89 -11.87
C GLU A 8 -11.02 8.91 -10.64
N GLY A 9 -12.21 9.50 -10.76
CA GLY A 9 -13.18 9.52 -9.66
C GLY A 9 -13.73 8.13 -9.26
N ALA A 10 -13.57 7.09 -10.09
CA ALA A 10 -13.91 5.72 -9.71
C ALA A 10 -12.76 5.07 -8.92
N LEU A 11 -11.51 5.27 -9.35
CA LEU A 11 -10.33 4.76 -8.67
C LEU A 11 -10.14 5.47 -7.30
N ASP A 12 -10.42 6.77 -7.19
CA ASP A 12 -10.32 7.48 -5.91
C ASP A 12 -11.35 6.98 -4.89
N ARG A 13 -12.57 6.69 -5.37
CA ARG A 13 -13.61 6.08 -4.53
C ARG A 13 -13.23 4.66 -4.11
N LEU A 14 -12.58 3.91 -4.99
CA LEU A 14 -12.06 2.58 -4.67
C LEU A 14 -10.96 2.67 -3.60
N CYS A 15 -9.99 3.58 -3.72
CA CYS A 15 -8.95 3.81 -2.71
C CYS A 15 -9.55 4.18 -1.36
N LYS A 16 -10.49 5.13 -1.31
CA LYS A 16 -11.20 5.49 -0.05
C LYS A 16 -11.95 4.32 0.56
N PHE A 17 -12.58 3.48 -0.26
CA PHE A 17 -13.23 2.27 0.22
C PHE A 17 -12.21 1.26 0.78
N ILE A 18 -11.07 1.10 0.11
CA ILE A 18 -9.97 0.25 0.57
C ILE A 18 -9.40 0.76 1.89
N GLU A 19 -9.15 2.06 2.05
CA GLU A 19 -8.72 2.69 3.31
C GLU A 19 -9.70 2.41 4.44
N ALA A 20 -11.01 2.57 4.20
CA ALA A 20 -12.03 2.26 5.19
C ALA A 20 -12.03 0.78 5.57
N LEU A 21 -11.80 -0.12 4.61
CA LEU A 21 -11.69 -1.56 4.85
C LEU A 21 -10.44 -1.91 5.67
N ILE A 22 -9.30 -1.26 5.40
CA ILE A 22 -8.07 -1.41 6.18
C ILE A 22 -8.28 -0.93 7.61
N ALA A 23 -8.86 0.26 7.79
CA ALA A 23 -9.13 0.83 9.11
C ALA A 23 -10.06 -0.08 9.94
N PHE A 24 -11.12 -0.60 9.31
CA PHE A 24 -12.01 -1.57 9.94
C PHE A 24 -11.27 -2.88 10.29
N GLY A 25 -10.49 -3.43 9.37
CA GLY A 25 -9.71 -4.65 9.60
C GLY A 25 -8.70 -4.50 10.74
N LEU A 26 -8.02 -3.35 10.82
CA LEU A 26 -7.08 -3.04 11.89
C LEU A 26 -7.80 -2.90 13.24
N GLY A 27 -8.94 -2.20 13.28
CA GLY A 27 -9.78 -2.12 14.48
C GLY A 27 -10.27 -3.48 14.96
N ALA A 28 -10.74 -4.32 14.03
CA ALA A 28 -11.15 -5.69 14.32
C ALA A 28 -9.98 -6.54 14.86
N MET A 29 -8.79 -6.41 14.26
CA MET A 29 -7.58 -7.09 14.72
C MET A 29 -7.22 -6.69 16.16
N VAL A 30 -7.27 -5.39 16.49
CA VAL A 30 -7.01 -4.91 17.85
C VAL A 30 -8.01 -5.48 18.85
N LEU A 31 -9.31 -5.44 18.53
CA LEU A 31 -10.37 -5.96 19.39
C LEU A 31 -10.23 -7.47 19.61
N LEU A 32 -9.88 -8.22 18.56
CA LEU A 32 -9.67 -9.67 18.63
C LEU A 32 -8.50 -10.02 19.55
N VAL A 33 -7.32 -9.42 19.32
CA VAL A 33 -6.13 -9.70 20.12
C VAL A 33 -6.31 -9.24 21.56
N PHE A 34 -6.85 -8.05 21.78
CA PHE A 34 -7.13 -7.52 23.11
C PHE A 34 -8.16 -8.37 23.85
N GLY A 35 -9.26 -8.74 23.18
CA GLY A 35 -10.30 -9.60 23.74
C GLY A 35 -9.73 -10.96 24.17
N ASN A 36 -8.85 -11.55 23.37
CA ASN A 36 -8.19 -12.80 23.72
C ASN A 36 -7.25 -12.67 24.93
N VAL A 37 -6.55 -11.54 25.08
CA VAL A 37 -5.74 -11.24 26.28
C VAL A 37 -6.64 -11.15 27.52
N VAL A 38 -7.75 -10.41 27.44
CA VAL A 38 -8.71 -10.29 28.55
C VAL A 38 -9.30 -11.65 28.93
N LEU A 39 -9.66 -12.48 27.95
CA LEU A 39 -10.19 -13.81 28.21
C LEU A 39 -9.15 -14.68 28.92
N ARG A 40 -7.90 -14.64 28.45
CA ARG A 40 -6.83 -15.50 28.96
C ARG A 40 -6.44 -15.16 30.38
N TYR A 41 -6.31 -13.87 30.70
CA TYR A 41 -5.87 -13.45 32.03
C TYR A 41 -7.03 -13.20 33.01
N GLY A 42 -8.19 -12.78 32.51
CA GLY A 42 -9.37 -12.50 33.34
C GLY A 42 -10.26 -13.72 33.60
N PHE A 43 -10.37 -14.63 32.63
CA PHE A 43 -11.28 -15.78 32.69
C PHE A 43 -10.55 -17.13 32.60
N ASN A 44 -9.22 -17.12 32.55
CA ASN A 44 -8.37 -18.31 32.39
C ASN A 44 -8.77 -19.19 31.18
N SER A 45 -9.30 -18.57 30.13
CA SER A 45 -9.81 -19.20 28.90
C SER A 45 -9.28 -18.44 27.68
N GLY A 46 -8.98 -19.10 26.56
CA GLY A 46 -8.39 -18.44 25.39
C GLY A 46 -8.93 -18.96 24.07
N ILE A 47 -8.90 -18.10 23.04
CA ILE A 47 -9.29 -18.42 21.68
C ILE A 47 -8.01 -18.51 20.82
N THR A 48 -7.60 -19.73 20.48
CA THR A 48 -6.39 -20.00 19.68
C THR A 48 -6.47 -19.43 18.27
N MET A 49 -7.68 -19.35 17.68
CA MET A 49 -7.92 -18.80 16.34
C MET A 49 -7.55 -17.33 16.19
N THR A 50 -7.52 -16.58 17.30
CA THR A 50 -7.25 -15.14 17.31
C THR A 50 -5.91 -14.82 16.65
N GLU A 51 -4.89 -15.65 16.88
CA GLU A 51 -3.55 -15.42 16.32
C GLU A 51 -3.54 -15.59 14.78
N GLU A 52 -4.24 -16.60 14.26
CA GLU A 52 -4.34 -16.81 12.81
C GLU A 52 -5.14 -15.71 12.13
N VAL A 53 -6.33 -15.39 12.66
CA VAL A 53 -7.23 -14.40 12.05
C VAL A 53 -6.60 -13.00 12.07
N SER A 54 -5.94 -12.62 13.16
CA SER A 54 -5.23 -11.34 13.24
C SER A 54 -4.09 -11.24 12.23
N ARG A 55 -3.34 -12.34 12.02
CA ARG A 55 -2.30 -12.41 10.99
C ARG A 55 -2.87 -12.27 9.58
N TRP A 56 -4.01 -12.90 9.31
CA TRP A 56 -4.66 -12.77 7.99
C TRP A 56 -5.16 -11.37 7.74
N LEU A 57 -5.82 -10.73 8.72
CA LEU A 57 -6.25 -9.34 8.63
C LEU A 57 -5.06 -8.40 8.38
N PHE A 58 -3.92 -8.64 9.04
CA PHE A 58 -2.70 -7.89 8.80
C PHE A 58 -2.19 -8.04 7.36
N ILE A 59 -2.11 -9.27 6.83
CA ILE A 59 -1.69 -9.54 5.44
C ILE A 59 -2.62 -8.83 4.44
N TRP A 60 -3.94 -8.94 4.64
CA TRP A 60 -4.92 -8.21 3.84
C TRP A 60 -4.69 -6.69 3.91
N GLY A 61 -4.48 -6.15 5.11
CA GLY A 61 -4.20 -4.74 5.33
C GLY A 61 -2.93 -4.27 4.61
N THR A 62 -1.85 -5.05 4.63
CA THR A 62 -0.59 -4.72 3.93
C THR A 62 -0.79 -4.64 2.42
N PHE A 63 -1.42 -5.66 1.81
CA PHE A 63 -1.62 -5.68 0.36
C PHE A 63 -2.61 -4.62 -0.11
N LEU A 64 -3.69 -4.40 0.63
CA LEU A 64 -4.65 -3.34 0.35
C LEU A 64 -4.01 -1.95 0.51
N GLY A 65 -3.21 -1.74 1.56
CA GLY A 65 -2.46 -0.50 1.77
C GLY A 65 -1.45 -0.23 0.67
N ALA A 66 -0.80 -1.29 0.15
CA ALA A 66 0.10 -1.17 -0.99
C ALA A 66 -0.63 -0.71 -2.27
N VAL A 67 -1.91 -1.07 -2.48
CA VAL A 67 -2.70 -0.54 -3.61
C VAL A 67 -2.90 0.97 -3.49
N VAL A 68 -3.25 1.44 -2.28
CA VAL A 68 -3.46 2.87 -2.01
C VAL A 68 -2.14 3.62 -2.19
N ALA A 69 -1.06 3.13 -1.60
CA ALA A 69 0.27 3.71 -1.75
C ALA A 69 0.75 3.75 -3.21
N LEU A 70 0.46 2.71 -4.00
CA LEU A 70 0.80 2.71 -5.43
C LEU A 70 0.09 3.83 -6.19
N ARG A 71 -1.17 4.12 -5.83
CA ARG A 71 -1.94 5.21 -6.44
C ARG A 71 -1.43 6.58 -6.02
N GLU A 72 -1.05 6.75 -4.76
CA GLU A 72 -0.62 8.05 -4.21
C GLU A 72 0.84 8.38 -4.48
N HIS A 73 1.71 7.37 -4.65
CA HIS A 73 3.17 7.53 -4.62
C HIS A 73 3.91 6.77 -5.74
N GLY A 74 3.21 6.40 -6.82
CA GLY A 74 3.69 5.42 -7.81
C GLY A 74 5.09 5.68 -8.41
N HIS A 75 5.58 6.93 -8.45
CA HIS A 75 6.83 7.28 -9.15
C HIS A 75 7.86 8.10 -8.36
N LEU A 76 7.57 8.45 -7.10
CA LEU A 76 8.40 9.38 -6.29
C LEU A 76 9.90 9.04 -6.32
N GLY A 77 10.26 7.76 -6.26
CA GLY A 77 11.67 7.32 -6.25
C GLY A 77 12.42 7.50 -7.57
N VAL A 78 11.73 7.41 -8.71
CA VAL A 78 12.34 7.61 -10.03
C VAL A 78 12.41 9.10 -10.37
N ASP A 79 11.45 9.88 -9.89
CA ASP A 79 11.32 11.30 -10.21
C ASP A 79 12.48 12.15 -9.69
N MET A 80 13.08 11.78 -8.55
CA MET A 80 14.28 12.47 -8.04
C MET A 80 15.48 12.34 -8.99
N VAL A 81 15.69 11.14 -9.56
CA VAL A 81 16.78 10.88 -10.54
C VAL A 81 16.42 11.46 -11.91
N VAL A 82 15.14 11.36 -12.28
CA VAL A 82 14.63 11.81 -13.58
C VAL A 82 14.51 13.34 -13.68
N SER A 83 14.42 14.05 -12.56
CA SER A 83 14.38 15.52 -12.51
C SER A 83 15.53 16.19 -13.26
N LYS A 84 16.70 15.54 -13.33
CA LYS A 84 17.93 16.03 -13.97
C LYS A 84 18.03 15.75 -15.48
N LEU A 85 17.10 14.98 -16.05
CA LEU A 85 17.12 14.59 -17.47
C LEU A 85 16.37 15.60 -18.36
N PRO A 86 16.71 15.69 -19.66
CA PRO A 86 15.91 16.43 -20.63
C PRO A 86 14.52 15.76 -20.82
N PRO A 87 13.50 16.51 -21.27
CA PRO A 87 12.09 16.06 -21.28
C PRO A 87 11.84 14.73 -22.01
N ALA A 88 12.58 14.44 -23.09
CA ALA A 88 12.51 13.15 -23.79
C ALA A 88 13.04 11.99 -22.94
N GLY A 89 14.12 12.22 -22.18
CA GLY A 89 14.70 11.25 -21.25
C GLY A 89 13.78 10.97 -20.06
N LYS A 90 13.08 12.00 -19.56
CA LYS A 90 12.09 11.84 -18.49
C LYS A 90 10.96 10.91 -18.90
N LYS A 91 10.37 11.16 -20.07
CA LYS A 91 9.28 10.33 -20.61
C LYS A 91 9.71 8.89 -20.85
N ALA A 92 10.91 8.68 -21.40
CA ALA A 92 11.43 7.33 -21.64
C ALA A 92 11.63 6.54 -20.33
N CYS A 93 12.21 7.18 -19.30
CA CYS A 93 12.43 6.54 -18.00
C CYS A 93 11.11 6.21 -17.30
N LEU A 94 10.15 7.12 -17.34
CA LEU A 94 8.83 6.91 -16.74
C LEU A 94 8.07 5.77 -17.41
N VAL A 95 8.10 5.68 -18.74
CA VAL A 95 7.50 4.58 -19.50
C VAL A 95 8.21 3.25 -19.19
N ALA A 96 9.55 3.24 -19.15
CA ALA A 96 10.31 2.05 -18.78
C ALA A 96 10.01 1.56 -17.36
N SER A 97 9.87 2.49 -16.40
CA SER A 97 9.47 2.20 -15.03
C SER A 97 8.10 1.51 -14.99
N HIS A 98 7.10 2.02 -15.72
CA HIS A 98 5.77 1.39 -15.79
C HIS A 98 5.80 -0.02 -16.37
N PHE A 99 6.56 -0.25 -17.43
CA PHE A 99 6.72 -1.59 -17.97
C PHE A 99 7.38 -2.54 -16.97
N LEU A 100 8.39 -2.06 -16.24
CA LEU A 100 9.03 -2.86 -15.19
C LEU A 100 8.08 -3.16 -14.03
N MET A 101 7.28 -2.18 -13.59
CA MET A 101 6.26 -2.38 -12.56
C MET A 101 5.19 -3.38 -13.01
N LEU A 102 4.69 -3.27 -14.25
CA LEU A 102 3.74 -4.24 -14.81
C LEU A 102 4.35 -5.64 -14.88
N PHE A 103 5.63 -5.76 -15.24
CA PHE A 103 6.33 -7.04 -15.24
C PHE A 103 6.41 -7.64 -13.83
N ILE A 104 6.81 -6.85 -12.82
CA ILE A 104 6.88 -7.28 -11.42
C ILE A 104 5.50 -7.70 -10.90
N VAL A 105 4.46 -6.90 -11.17
CA VAL A 105 3.09 -7.23 -10.79
C VAL A 105 2.60 -8.50 -11.49
N GLY A 106 2.99 -8.73 -12.74
CA GLY A 106 2.73 -9.99 -13.45
C GLY A 106 3.39 -11.20 -12.78
N LEU A 107 4.63 -11.05 -12.29
CA LEU A 107 5.31 -12.09 -11.51
C LEU A 107 4.62 -12.34 -10.17
N LEU A 108 4.18 -11.29 -9.47
CA LEU A 108 3.42 -11.41 -8.23
C LEU A 108 2.07 -12.12 -8.43
N PHE A 109 1.37 -11.82 -9.52
CA PHE A 109 0.13 -12.50 -9.86
C PHE A 109 0.36 -14.00 -10.10
N LYS A 110 1.37 -14.35 -10.91
CA LYS A 110 1.72 -15.74 -11.18
C LYS A 110 2.14 -16.48 -9.91
N GLY A 111 3.07 -15.91 -9.14
CA GLY A 111 3.56 -16.51 -7.90
C GLY A 111 2.46 -16.64 -6.84
N GLY A 112 1.59 -15.64 -6.73
CA GLY A 112 0.42 -15.68 -5.85
C GLY A 112 -0.57 -16.78 -6.26
N LEU A 113 -0.78 -16.99 -7.56
CA LEU A 113 -1.69 -18.01 -8.07
C LEU A 113 -1.14 -19.41 -7.83
N ASP A 114 0.15 -19.60 -8.10
CA ASP A 114 0.85 -20.87 -7.85
C ASP A 114 0.82 -21.20 -6.35
N GLN A 115 1.06 -20.22 -5.47
CA GLN A 115 0.97 -20.44 -4.03
C GLN A 115 -0.44 -20.70 -3.52
N THR A 116 -1.44 -20.03 -4.08
CA THR A 116 -2.86 -20.27 -3.76
C THR A 116 -3.25 -21.71 -4.11
N ARG A 117 -2.78 -22.21 -5.27
CA ARG A 117 -3.05 -23.59 -5.71
C ARG A 117 -2.32 -24.63 -4.84
N LEU A 118 -1.05 -24.39 -4.52
CA LEU A 118 -0.26 -25.29 -3.68
C LEU A 118 -0.82 -25.43 -2.27
N ASN A 119 -1.34 -24.34 -1.70
CA ASN A 119 -1.85 -24.30 -0.34
C ASN A 119 -3.36 -24.52 -0.24
N TRP A 120 -4.02 -24.93 -1.33
CA TRP A 120 -5.46 -25.14 -1.34
C TRP A 120 -5.89 -26.26 -0.38
N ASP A 121 -5.16 -27.37 -0.40
CA ASP A 121 -5.46 -28.54 0.44
C ASP A 121 -4.71 -28.52 1.79
N VAL A 122 -3.91 -27.47 2.04
CA VAL A 122 -3.19 -27.28 3.30
C VAL A 122 -4.08 -26.53 4.26
N GLN A 123 -4.43 -27.13 5.38
CA GLN A 123 -5.30 -26.52 6.39
C GLN A 123 -4.49 -25.81 7.49
N ALA A 124 -5.02 -24.68 7.94
CA ALA A 124 -4.49 -23.95 9.07
C ALA A 124 -4.69 -24.75 10.37
N PRO A 125 -3.67 -24.83 11.24
CA PRO A 125 -3.65 -25.77 12.37
C PRO A 125 -4.68 -25.47 13.45
N THR A 126 -5.08 -24.20 13.63
CA THR A 126 -6.13 -23.86 14.59
C THR A 126 -7.48 -23.78 13.89
N THR A 127 -7.64 -22.98 12.84
CA THR A 127 -8.97 -22.73 12.24
C THR A 127 -9.47 -23.83 11.30
N GLY A 128 -8.59 -24.70 10.78
CA GLY A 128 -8.92 -25.70 9.77
C GLY A 128 -9.24 -25.11 8.37
N ILE A 129 -9.15 -23.78 8.22
CA ILE A 129 -9.38 -23.10 6.94
C ILE A 129 -8.17 -23.32 6.03
N SER A 130 -8.39 -23.40 4.72
CA SER A 130 -7.32 -23.51 3.74
C SER A 130 -6.34 -22.33 3.83
N MET A 131 -5.04 -22.65 3.84
CA MET A 131 -3.96 -21.66 3.85
C MET A 131 -3.90 -20.86 2.54
N ALA A 132 -4.61 -21.27 1.49
CA ALA A 132 -4.79 -20.47 0.27
C ALA A 132 -5.28 -19.04 0.56
N VAL A 133 -6.07 -18.84 1.63
CA VAL A 133 -6.61 -17.53 2.03
C VAL A 133 -5.53 -16.47 2.25
N ILE A 134 -4.31 -16.86 2.68
CA ILE A 134 -3.22 -15.90 2.92
C ILE A 134 -2.57 -15.40 1.63
N HIS A 135 -2.76 -16.12 0.52
CA HIS A 135 -2.17 -15.83 -0.79
C HIS A 135 -3.12 -15.07 -1.72
N ILE A 136 -4.44 -15.16 -1.48
CA ILE A 136 -5.46 -14.39 -2.21
C ILE A 136 -5.22 -12.86 -2.16
N PRO A 137 -4.81 -12.24 -1.03
CA PRO A 137 -4.49 -10.81 -0.99
C PRO A 137 -3.48 -10.37 -2.06
N THR A 138 -2.47 -11.21 -2.34
CA THR A 138 -1.46 -10.94 -3.37
C THR A 138 -2.08 -10.91 -4.76
N LEU A 139 -3.06 -11.78 -5.04
CA LEU A 139 -3.80 -11.78 -6.30
C LEU A 139 -4.64 -10.52 -6.46
N VAL A 140 -5.35 -10.13 -5.39
CA VAL A 140 -6.18 -8.92 -5.38
C VAL A 140 -5.31 -7.68 -5.62
N PHE A 141 -4.20 -7.55 -4.89
CA PHE A 141 -3.22 -6.48 -5.11
C PHE A 141 -2.74 -6.47 -6.55
N SER A 142 -2.34 -7.61 -7.11
CA SER A 142 -1.76 -7.66 -8.45
C SER A 142 -2.77 -7.24 -9.53
N VAL A 143 -4.04 -7.61 -9.39
CA VAL A 143 -5.10 -7.18 -10.32
C VAL A 143 -5.34 -5.68 -10.22
N LEU A 144 -5.50 -5.16 -8.99
CA LEU A 144 -5.75 -3.73 -8.78
C LEU A 144 -4.56 -2.86 -9.21
N ALA A 145 -3.35 -3.26 -8.86
CA ALA A 145 -2.11 -2.61 -9.29
C ALA A 145 -1.98 -2.60 -10.82
N THR A 146 -2.31 -3.69 -11.49
CA THR A 146 -2.30 -3.75 -12.97
C THR A 146 -3.28 -2.73 -13.56
N VAL A 147 -4.49 -2.62 -13.02
CA VAL A 147 -5.49 -1.65 -13.49
C VAL A 147 -5.01 -0.21 -13.32
N ILE A 148 -4.42 0.12 -12.17
CA ILE A 148 -3.86 1.45 -11.88
C ILE A 148 -2.72 1.75 -12.86
N LEU A 149 -1.72 0.87 -12.96
CA LEU A 149 -0.55 1.05 -13.81
C LEU A 149 -0.90 1.16 -15.30
N LEU A 150 -1.92 0.43 -15.77
CA LEU A 150 -2.40 0.55 -17.16
C LEU A 150 -3.09 1.89 -17.40
N PHE A 151 -3.86 2.38 -16.43
CA PHE A 151 -4.50 3.69 -16.51
C PHE A 151 -3.46 4.81 -16.53
N ASP A 152 -2.45 4.73 -15.67
CA ASP A 152 -1.36 5.70 -15.61
C ASP A 152 -0.57 5.67 -16.91
N LEU A 153 -0.16 4.49 -17.39
CA LEU A 153 0.53 4.32 -18.68
C LEU A 153 -0.25 4.94 -19.85
N TRP A 154 -1.57 4.77 -19.88
CA TRP A 154 -2.42 5.38 -20.90
C TRP A 154 -2.42 6.92 -20.81
N LYS A 155 -2.40 7.49 -19.59
CA LYS A 155 -2.29 8.94 -19.36
C LYS A 155 -0.94 9.49 -19.83
N ILE A 156 0.15 8.73 -19.64
CA ILE A 156 1.51 9.07 -20.13
C ILE A 156 1.55 9.13 -21.65
N LEU A 157 1.00 8.09 -22.29
CA LEU A 157 1.00 7.97 -23.75
C LEU A 157 0.14 9.05 -24.41
N THR A 158 -0.96 9.45 -23.75
CA THR A 158 -1.83 10.54 -24.23
C THR A 158 -1.31 11.94 -23.89
N GLY A 159 -0.15 12.06 -23.24
CA GLY A 159 0.49 13.36 -22.93
C GLY A 159 -0.25 14.18 -21.88
N ARG A 160 -1.00 13.53 -20.98
CA ARG A 160 -1.87 14.16 -19.98
C ARG A 160 -1.30 14.12 -18.56
N LEU A 161 -0.02 13.78 -18.40
CA LEU A 161 0.65 13.86 -17.11
C LEU A 161 1.02 15.33 -16.85
N SER A 162 0.36 15.92 -15.85
CA SER A 162 0.83 17.14 -15.20
C SER A 162 1.93 16.74 -14.24
N ASP A 163 3.04 17.48 -14.23
CA ASP A 163 4.19 17.32 -13.32
C ASP A 163 3.85 17.59 -11.83
N ASP A 164 2.56 17.67 -11.46
CA ASP A 164 2.05 18.28 -10.21
C ASP A 164 1.81 17.32 -9.03
N GLU A 165 1.93 15.99 -9.20
CA GLU A 165 1.67 15.03 -8.10
C GLU A 165 2.88 14.78 -7.18
N LEU A 166 4.06 15.29 -7.54
CA LEU A 166 5.33 15.07 -6.84
C LEU A 166 5.56 15.92 -5.60
N VAL A 167 4.72 16.94 -5.38
CA VAL A 167 5.00 18.01 -4.41
C VAL A 167 4.46 17.71 -3.00
N MET A 168 3.50 16.78 -2.85
CA MET A 168 2.77 16.63 -1.58
C MET A 168 3.53 15.89 -0.46
N VAL A 169 4.47 14.99 -0.78
CA VAL A 169 5.24 14.26 0.25
C VAL A 169 6.49 15.04 0.66
N GLN A 170 7.13 15.73 -0.28
CA GLN A 170 8.32 16.54 -0.02
C GLN A 170 8.00 17.74 0.88
N GLU A 171 6.85 18.41 0.67
CA GLU A 171 6.41 19.48 1.57
C GLU A 171 6.16 18.98 3.01
N SER A 172 5.71 17.74 3.19
CA SER A 172 5.47 17.18 4.53
C SER A 172 6.77 16.85 5.29
N GLU A 173 7.79 16.32 4.60
CA GLU A 173 9.09 16.00 5.22
C GLU A 173 9.93 17.27 5.44
N GLU A 174 9.98 18.18 4.46
CA GLU A 174 10.71 19.44 4.56
C GLU A 174 10.08 20.38 5.58
N SER A 175 8.74 20.46 5.68
CA SER A 175 8.08 21.32 6.69
C SER A 175 8.27 20.79 8.11
N VAL A 176 8.34 19.48 8.31
CA VAL A 176 8.64 18.87 9.61
C VAL A 176 10.10 19.10 9.98
N GLN A 177 11.04 18.91 9.05
CA GLN A 177 12.46 19.19 9.26
C GLN A 177 12.73 20.67 9.51
N LEU A 178 12.09 21.58 8.77
CA LEU A 178 12.23 23.02 8.98
C LEU A 178 11.70 23.42 10.36
N ARG A 179 10.53 22.89 10.77
CA ARG A 179 9.99 23.11 12.13
C ARG A 179 10.92 22.58 13.21
N GLN A 180 11.56 21.44 12.98
CA GLN A 180 12.48 20.83 13.94
C GLN A 180 13.78 21.63 14.05
N VAL A 181 14.36 22.06 12.92
CA VAL A 181 15.54 22.94 12.88
C VAL A 181 15.25 24.30 13.52
N LEU A 182 14.07 24.88 13.26
CA LEU A 182 13.64 26.13 13.89
C LEU A 182 13.44 25.96 15.40
N ALA A 183 12.82 24.85 15.84
CA ALA A 183 12.63 24.56 17.26
C ALA A 183 13.97 24.35 18.00
N ASP A 184 14.93 23.69 17.35
CA ASP A 184 16.28 23.51 17.91
C ASP A 184 17.03 24.85 17.99
N ALA A 185 16.90 25.70 16.97
CA ALA A 185 17.48 27.05 16.94
C ALA A 185 16.85 28.01 17.96
N GLU A 186 15.56 27.84 18.29
CA GLU A 186 14.84 28.59 19.33
C GLU A 186 15.09 28.07 20.75
N SER A 187 15.90 27.02 20.93
CA SER A 187 16.30 26.50 22.24
C SER A 187 17.71 26.98 22.66
N PRO A 188 17.89 28.24 23.09
CA PRO A 188 19.18 28.67 23.60
C PRO A 188 19.43 27.95 24.93
N SER A 189 20.40 27.03 24.91
CA SER A 189 21.18 26.58 26.07
C SER A 189 20.39 26.31 27.36
N ARG A 190 19.91 25.07 27.55
CA ARG A 190 19.98 24.48 28.89
C ARG A 190 21.43 24.05 29.13
N SER A 191 22.25 25.00 29.55
CA SER A 191 23.56 24.72 30.16
C SER A 191 23.31 23.88 31.43
N PRO A 192 23.85 22.66 31.55
CA PRO A 192 23.92 22.00 32.85
C PRO A 192 24.96 22.75 33.69
N ALA A 193 24.50 23.33 34.80
CA ALA A 193 25.35 23.80 35.89
C ALA A 193 25.83 22.62 36.74
#